data_AF-A0AA37L8I4-F1
#
_entry.id   AF-A0AA37L8I4-F1
#
_cell.length_a   1.000
_cell.length_b   1.000
_cell.length_c   1.000
_cell.angle_alpha   90.00
_cell.angle_beta   90.00
_cell.angle_gamma   90.00
#
_symmetry.space_group_name_H-M   'P 1'
#
loop_
_entity.id
_entity.type
_entity.pdbx_description
1 polymer ?
#
loop_
_entity_poly.entity_id
_entity_poly.type
_entity_poly.pdbx_seq_one_letter_code
_entity_poly.pdbx_strand_id
1 'polypeptide(L)'
;MEFRDETCTKTAVLAITKDNVDAPPTLFTTYDTSAGFRGCPIWQVARATSAATTFFKPIRVGRDEVEFVDAGFGYNNPSEVLVDEARRQFPARPRLQVLSIGTGLGDVVDIGNSRMDIIRALKKMATSSKNVAARMEDQYGDSDQYFRFNVDRGLEDVTLSDWEKASKISAHTKNYIRESRRGIERFVRHYTGSVEVHDAPTVAELIGENNNESRS
;
A
#
# COMPACT_ATOMS: atom_id res chain seq x y z
N MET A 1 20.01 -10.14 4.34
CA MET A 1 19.65 -8.73 4.49
C MET A 1 18.65 -8.61 5.62
N GLU A 2 19.00 -7.85 6.66
CA GLU A 2 18.13 -7.57 7.79
C GLU A 2 17.08 -6.51 7.38
N PHE A 3 15.90 -6.54 7.99
CA PHE A 3 14.87 -5.53 7.76
C PHE A 3 15.20 -4.19 8.42
N ARG A 4 15.88 -4.22 9.57
CA ARG A 4 16.39 -3.00 10.20
C ARG A 4 17.57 -2.47 9.42
N ASP A 5 17.48 -1.20 9.08
CA ASP A 5 18.50 -0.47 8.35
C ASP A 5 18.22 1.02 8.52
N GLU A 6 19.01 1.68 9.36
CA GLU A 6 18.90 3.13 9.61
C GLU A 6 19.45 3.98 8.46
N THR A 7 20.15 3.36 7.50
CA THR A 7 20.75 4.06 6.36
C THR A 7 19.78 4.20 5.17
N CYS A 8 18.66 3.48 5.20
CA CYS A 8 17.64 3.53 4.16
C CYS A 8 16.45 4.42 4.54
N THR A 9 15.55 4.64 3.58
CA THR A 9 14.28 5.32 3.83
C THR A 9 13.49 4.59 4.92
N LYS A 10 13.06 5.33 5.94
CA LYS A 10 12.19 4.83 7.00
C LYS A 10 11.00 4.08 6.40
N THR A 11 10.95 2.76 6.63
CA THR A 11 9.91 1.87 6.10
C THR A 11 9.17 1.24 7.26
N ALA A 12 7.85 1.12 7.15
CA ALA A 12 6.98 0.47 8.10
C ALA A 12 6.10 -0.55 7.38
N VAL A 13 5.99 -1.76 7.93
CA VAL A 13 5.20 -2.88 7.41
C VAL A 13 4.28 -3.38 8.52
N LEU A 14 3.00 -3.59 8.19
CA LEU A 14 1.99 -3.99 9.17
C LEU A 14 1.76 -5.50 9.12
N ALA A 15 1.64 -6.13 10.28
CA ALA A 15 1.09 -7.47 10.43
C ALA A 15 0.28 -7.55 11.72
N ILE A 16 -0.59 -8.55 11.83
CA ILE A 16 -1.40 -8.78 13.04
C ILE A 16 -0.94 -10.08 13.70
N THR A 17 -0.87 -10.08 15.02
CA THR A 17 -0.62 -11.31 15.78
C THR A 17 -1.79 -12.27 15.61
N LYS A 18 -1.51 -13.52 15.22
CA LYS A 18 -2.53 -14.55 14.98
C LYS A 18 -3.46 -14.77 16.18
N ASP A 19 -2.91 -14.72 17.39
CA ASP A 19 -3.64 -15.02 18.63
C ASP A 19 -4.61 -13.91 19.06
N ASN A 20 -4.41 -12.68 18.58
CA ASN A 20 -5.30 -11.55 18.87
C ASN A 20 -5.48 -10.67 17.63
N VAL A 21 -6.45 -11.05 16.80
CA VAL A 21 -6.73 -10.34 15.54
C VAL A 21 -7.47 -9.01 15.73
N ASP A 22 -7.99 -8.76 16.94
CA ASP A 22 -8.68 -7.51 17.29
C ASP A 22 -7.71 -6.45 17.85
N ALA A 23 -6.44 -6.81 18.08
CA ALA A 23 -5.40 -5.88 18.51
C ALA A 23 -5.01 -4.90 17.37
N PRO A 24 -4.47 -3.71 17.72
CA PRO A 24 -3.76 -2.88 16.76
C PRO A 24 -2.65 -3.66 16.04
N PRO A 25 -2.29 -3.29 14.80
CA PRO A 25 -1.30 -4.00 14.03
C PRO A 25 0.08 -3.79 14.64
N THR A 26 0.93 -4.81 14.54
CA THR A 26 2.35 -4.64 14.79
C THR A 26 2.98 -3.94 13.58
N LEU A 27 3.72 -2.87 13.85
CA LEU A 27 4.53 -2.18 12.85
C LEU A 27 5.96 -2.72 12.92
N PHE A 28 6.37 -3.48 11.92
CA PHE A 28 7.77 -3.73 11.68
C PHE A 28 8.37 -2.50 11.01
N THR A 29 9.36 -1.86 11.65
CA THR A 29 10.00 -0.65 11.09
C THR A 29 11.50 -0.82 10.89
N THR A 30 12.07 -0.18 9.86
CA THR A 30 13.52 -0.21 9.61
C THR A 30 14.34 0.46 10.72
N TYR A 31 13.69 1.31 11.52
CA TYR A 31 14.25 2.07 12.64
C TYR A 31 13.80 1.55 14.02
N ASP A 32 13.27 0.33 14.09
CA ASP A 32 12.91 -0.27 15.38
C ASP A 32 14.17 -0.59 16.21
N THR A 33 14.15 -0.27 17.50
CA THR A 33 15.25 -0.52 18.43
C THR A 33 14.96 -1.67 19.41
N SER A 34 13.76 -2.24 19.37
CA SER A 34 13.35 -3.33 20.28
C SER A 34 14.29 -4.54 20.18
N ALA A 35 14.48 -5.30 21.25
CA ALA A 35 15.26 -6.54 21.16
C ALA A 35 14.50 -7.66 20.41
N GLY A 36 13.16 -7.58 20.36
CA GLY A 36 12.28 -8.66 19.88
C GLY A 36 12.44 -8.97 18.39
N PHE A 37 12.68 -7.96 17.54
CA PHE A 37 12.81 -8.15 16.09
C PHE A 37 14.22 -7.88 15.56
N ARG A 38 15.22 -7.81 16.44
CA ARG A 38 16.63 -7.60 16.04
C ARG A 38 17.12 -8.78 15.22
N GLY A 39 17.81 -8.52 14.12
CA GLY A 39 18.32 -9.55 13.22
C GLY A 39 17.26 -10.15 12.30
N CYS A 40 16.01 -9.68 12.36
CA CYS A 40 14.93 -10.23 11.55
C CYS A 40 15.20 -9.98 10.05
N PRO A 41 15.32 -11.03 9.22
CA PRO A 41 15.55 -10.86 7.80
C PRO A 41 14.31 -10.28 7.10
N ILE A 42 14.53 -9.47 6.06
CA ILE A 42 13.45 -8.82 5.28
C ILE A 42 12.38 -9.81 4.84
N TRP A 43 12.77 -11.00 4.39
CA TRP A 43 11.82 -12.00 3.89
C TRP A 43 10.84 -12.49 4.97
N GLN A 44 11.23 -12.51 6.26
CA GLN A 44 10.31 -12.87 7.35
C GLN A 44 9.25 -11.78 7.56
N VAL A 45 9.67 -10.52 7.58
CA VAL A 45 8.76 -9.37 7.68
C VAL A 45 7.83 -9.30 6.47
N ALA A 46 8.37 -9.47 5.26
CA ALA A 46 7.60 -9.51 4.02
C ALA A 46 6.57 -10.65 4.04
N ARG A 47 6.97 -11.84 4.51
CA ARG A 47 6.06 -12.99 4.64
C ARG A 47 4.99 -12.76 5.72
N ALA A 48 5.28 -12.04 6.79
CA ALA A 48 4.30 -11.72 7.83
C ALA A 48 3.17 -10.86 7.29
N THR A 49 3.49 -9.79 6.56
CA THR A 49 2.48 -8.91 5.95
C THR A 49 1.73 -9.59 4.81
N SER A 50 2.33 -10.57 4.11
CA SER A 50 1.67 -11.24 2.97
C SER A 50 0.95 -12.53 3.37
N ALA A 51 0.98 -12.93 4.64
CA ALA A 51 0.35 -14.17 5.13
C ALA A 51 -1.17 -14.02 5.25
N ALA A 52 -1.85 -13.76 4.12
CA ALA A 52 -3.28 -13.57 4.04
C ALA A 52 -4.03 -14.77 4.62
N THR A 53 -4.83 -14.50 5.66
CA THR A 53 -5.66 -15.54 6.27
C THR A 53 -6.55 -16.18 5.19
N THR A 54 -6.72 -17.49 5.24
CA THR A 54 -7.36 -18.35 4.20
C THR A 54 -6.52 -18.72 2.98
N PHE A 55 -5.41 -18.02 2.70
CA PHE A 55 -4.51 -18.33 1.58
C PHE A 55 -3.18 -18.92 2.03
N PHE A 56 -2.58 -18.35 3.07
CA PHE A 56 -1.24 -18.71 3.51
C PHE A 56 -1.20 -19.09 4.99
N LYS A 57 -0.23 -19.93 5.34
CA LYS A 57 0.05 -20.26 6.75
C LYS A 57 0.70 -19.06 7.44
N PRO A 58 0.38 -18.81 8.72
CA PRO A 58 1.10 -17.84 9.55
C PRO A 58 2.61 -18.06 9.54
N ILE A 59 3.34 -17.05 9.99
CA ILE A 59 4.79 -17.11 10.17
C ILE A 59 5.17 -16.67 11.57
N ARG A 60 6.17 -17.34 12.14
CA ARG A 60 6.80 -16.91 13.39
C ARG A 60 7.92 -15.93 13.11
N VAL A 61 7.95 -14.82 13.82
CA VAL A 61 8.91 -13.74 13.58
C VAL A 61 9.49 -13.23 14.90
N GLY A 62 10.78 -12.95 14.89
CA GLY A 62 11.51 -12.38 16.02
C GLY A 62 11.92 -13.42 17.07
N ARG A 63 12.59 -12.92 18.12
CA ARG A 63 13.16 -13.73 19.21
C ARG A 63 12.13 -14.61 19.91
N ASP A 64 10.94 -14.07 20.12
CA ASP A 64 9.88 -14.73 20.87
C ASP A 64 8.99 -15.61 19.97
N GLU A 65 9.32 -15.72 18.67
CA GLU A 65 8.65 -16.61 17.71
C GLU A 65 7.13 -16.36 17.62
N VAL A 66 6.70 -15.11 17.76
CA VAL A 66 5.29 -14.69 17.71
C VAL A 66 4.72 -14.99 16.33
N GLU A 67 3.54 -15.62 16.27
CA GLU A 67 2.85 -15.91 15.01
C GLU A 67 2.14 -14.68 14.45
N PHE A 68 2.45 -14.35 13.20
CA PHE A 68 1.87 -13.23 12.45
C PHE A 68 1.07 -13.71 11.24
N VAL A 69 0.04 -12.93 10.92
CA VAL A 69 -0.76 -13.00 9.70
C VAL A 69 -0.87 -11.61 9.07
N ASP A 70 -1.31 -11.56 7.82
CA ASP A 70 -1.56 -10.33 7.07
C ASP A 70 -2.56 -9.41 7.81
N ALA A 71 -2.28 -8.12 7.78
CA ALA A 71 -3.13 -7.07 8.35
C ALA A 71 -4.32 -6.68 7.46
N GLY A 72 -4.59 -7.44 6.40
CA GLY A 72 -5.66 -7.21 5.44
C GLY A 72 -7.05 -7.05 6.07
N PHE A 73 -7.29 -7.68 7.22
CA PHE A 73 -8.48 -7.41 8.00
C PHE A 73 -8.32 -6.11 8.80
N GLY A 74 -8.86 -5.02 8.24
CA GLY A 74 -8.92 -3.71 8.92
C GLY A 74 -7.81 -2.74 8.53
N TYR A 75 -6.65 -3.23 8.10
CA TYR A 75 -5.48 -2.40 7.76
C TYR A 75 -4.96 -2.61 6.33
N ASN A 76 -5.79 -3.14 5.43
CA ASN A 76 -5.45 -3.30 4.01
C ASN A 76 -5.22 -1.96 3.28
N ASN A 77 -5.64 -0.86 3.88
CA ASN A 77 -5.18 0.49 3.55
C ASN A 77 -4.48 1.05 4.79
N PRO A 78 -3.14 1.08 4.83
CA PRO A 78 -2.39 1.46 6.04
C PRO A 78 -2.28 2.98 6.22
N SER A 79 -2.91 3.80 5.35
CA SER A 79 -2.66 5.25 5.27
C SER A 79 -2.83 5.98 6.61
N GLU A 80 -3.89 5.70 7.36
CA GLU A 80 -4.12 6.33 8.68
C GLU A 80 -3.03 5.95 9.69
N VAL A 81 -2.75 4.66 9.82
CA VAL A 81 -1.71 4.15 10.74
C VAL A 81 -0.34 4.74 10.40
N LEU A 82 -0.02 4.85 9.10
CA LEU A 82 1.25 5.40 8.65
C LEU A 82 1.33 6.93 8.79
N VAL A 83 0.21 7.66 8.69
CA VAL A 83 0.18 9.09 9.00
C VAL A 83 0.46 9.33 10.48
N ASP A 84 -0.15 8.54 11.36
CA ASP A 84 0.09 8.64 12.80
C ASP A 84 1.53 8.24 13.17
N GLU A 85 2.08 7.21 12.53
CA GLU A 85 3.51 6.87 12.67
C GLU A 85 4.40 8.01 12.14
N ALA A 86 4.11 8.57 10.96
CA ALA A 86 4.89 9.66 10.40
C ALA A 86 4.90 10.89 11.31
N ARG A 87 3.76 11.25 11.92
CA ARG A 87 3.70 12.34 12.90
C ARG A 87 4.57 12.09 14.13
N ARG A 88 4.63 10.85 14.61
CA ARG A 88 5.52 10.45 15.71
C ARG A 88 6.98 10.52 15.33
N GLN A 89 7.34 10.10 14.11
CA GLN A 89 8.72 10.12 13.63
C GLN A 89 9.22 11.51 13.23
N PHE A 90 8.31 12.39 12.81
CA PHE A 90 8.64 13.72 12.27
C PHE A 90 7.82 14.82 12.95
N PRO A 91 7.95 15.02 14.28
CA PRO A 91 7.13 15.99 15.03
C PRO A 91 7.35 17.44 14.56
N ALA A 92 8.51 17.74 13.97
CA ALA A 92 8.84 19.05 13.41
C ALA A 92 8.28 19.29 12.00
N ARG A 93 7.60 18.31 11.39
CA ARG A 93 7.04 18.40 10.03
C ARG A 93 5.50 18.30 10.09
N PRO A 94 4.80 19.42 10.36
CA PRO A 94 3.36 19.39 10.60
C PRO A 94 2.52 19.10 9.35
N ARG A 95 3.06 19.39 8.16
CA ARG A 95 2.40 19.13 6.88
C ARG A 95 2.94 17.83 6.28
N LEU A 96 2.05 16.92 5.94
CA LEU A 96 2.38 15.64 5.32
C LEU A 96 1.76 15.58 3.92
N GLN A 97 2.49 15.03 2.96
CA GLN A 97 1.92 14.60 1.68
C GLN A 97 1.87 13.08 1.67
N VAL A 98 0.70 12.53 1.35
CA VAL A 98 0.42 11.11 1.40
C VAL A 98 -0.01 10.64 0.02
N LEU A 99 0.79 9.76 -0.56
CA LEU A 99 0.45 9.03 -1.77
C LEU A 99 -0.01 7.62 -1.40
N SER A 100 -1.27 7.30 -1.66
CA SER A 100 -1.87 5.99 -1.40
C SER A 100 -2.11 5.27 -2.73
N ILE A 101 -1.48 4.11 -2.92
CA ILE A 101 -1.65 3.29 -4.13
C ILE A 101 -2.43 2.04 -3.75
N GLY A 102 -3.61 1.89 -4.32
CA GLY A 102 -4.46 0.72 -4.13
C GLY A 102 -4.25 -0.34 -5.21
N THR A 103 -4.52 -1.59 -4.85
CA THR A 103 -4.34 -2.77 -5.72
C THR A 103 -5.55 -3.06 -6.61
N GLY A 104 -6.54 -2.16 -6.62
CA GLY A 104 -7.76 -2.31 -7.42
C GLY A 104 -8.76 -3.33 -6.88
N LEU A 105 -8.63 -3.72 -5.61
CA LEU A 105 -9.58 -4.61 -4.95
C LEU A 105 -10.94 -3.88 -4.78
N GLY A 106 -11.83 -4.11 -5.74
CA GLY A 106 -13.15 -3.50 -5.84
C GLY A 106 -14.26 -4.28 -5.11
N ASP A 107 -15.51 -4.05 -5.52
CA ASP A 107 -16.66 -4.81 -5.01
C ASP A 107 -16.61 -6.22 -5.59
N VAL A 108 -15.95 -7.12 -4.86
CA VAL A 108 -15.79 -8.51 -5.28
C VAL A 108 -17.15 -9.13 -5.55
N VAL A 109 -17.43 -9.45 -6.81
CA VAL A 109 -18.67 -10.11 -7.21
C VAL A 109 -18.66 -11.57 -6.78
N ASP A 110 -19.81 -12.22 -6.80
CA ASP A 110 -19.85 -13.66 -6.54
C ASP A 110 -19.15 -14.40 -7.68
N ILE A 111 -18.01 -15.03 -7.38
CA ILE A 111 -17.18 -15.72 -8.38
C ILE A 111 -17.52 -17.20 -8.32
N GLY A 112 -18.08 -17.73 -9.41
CA GLY A 112 -18.30 -19.16 -9.56
C GLY A 112 -16.98 -19.94 -9.42
N ASN A 113 -16.99 -21.02 -8.64
CA ASN A 113 -15.85 -21.90 -8.31
C ASN A 113 -14.87 -21.41 -7.22
N SER A 114 -15.11 -20.26 -6.57
CA SER A 114 -14.26 -19.80 -5.46
C SER A 114 -14.79 -20.24 -4.08
N ARG A 115 -13.88 -20.46 -3.12
CA ARG A 115 -14.27 -20.76 -1.72
C ARG A 115 -14.97 -19.54 -1.12
N MET A 116 -16.19 -19.70 -0.61
CA MET A 116 -16.98 -18.59 -0.03
C MET A 116 -16.25 -17.81 1.07
N ASP A 117 -15.35 -18.46 1.82
CA ASP A 117 -14.53 -17.81 2.85
C ASP A 117 -13.56 -16.78 2.26
N ILE A 118 -12.98 -17.10 1.10
CA ILE A 118 -12.06 -16.22 0.37
C ILE A 118 -12.81 -14.98 -0.13
N ILE A 119 -13.96 -15.16 -0.78
CA ILE A 119 -14.77 -14.04 -1.27
C ILE A 119 -15.16 -13.12 -0.10
N ARG A 120 -15.58 -13.69 1.03
CA ARG A 120 -15.92 -12.91 2.24
C ARG A 120 -14.72 -12.15 2.79
N ALA A 121 -13.54 -12.78 2.83
CA ALA A 121 -12.30 -12.11 3.24
C ALA A 121 -12.00 -10.91 2.33
N LEU A 122 -12.01 -11.11 1.01
CA LEU A 122 -11.74 -10.06 0.04
C LEU A 122 -12.74 -8.91 0.12
N LYS A 123 -14.04 -9.20 0.27
CA LYS A 123 -15.07 -8.18 0.49
C LYS A 123 -14.76 -7.34 1.72
N LYS A 124 -14.44 -7.97 2.85
CA LYS A 124 -14.09 -7.25 4.10
C LYS A 124 -12.82 -6.40 3.95
N MET A 125 -11.81 -6.90 3.24
CA MET A 125 -10.59 -6.17 2.90
C MET A 125 -10.87 -4.96 2.00
N ALA A 126 -11.72 -5.11 0.98
CA ALA A 126 -12.12 -4.03 0.09
C ALA A 126 -12.90 -2.94 0.84
N THR A 127 -13.91 -3.33 1.63
CA THR A 127 -14.72 -2.39 2.42
C THR A 127 -13.86 -1.61 3.42
N SER A 128 -13.00 -2.29 4.18
CA SER A 128 -12.11 -1.61 5.14
C SER A 128 -11.14 -0.64 4.44
N SER A 129 -10.54 -1.04 3.31
CA SER A 129 -9.69 -0.15 2.50
C SER A 129 -10.42 1.10 1.99
N LYS A 130 -11.66 0.94 1.52
CA LYS A 130 -12.52 2.05 1.06
C LYS A 130 -12.88 2.99 2.21
N ASN A 131 -13.19 2.46 3.40
CA ASN A 131 -13.53 3.27 4.57
C ASN A 131 -12.35 4.15 5.04
N VAL A 132 -11.12 3.60 5.07
CA VAL A 132 -9.92 4.39 5.38
C VAL A 132 -9.68 5.44 4.31
N ALA A 133 -9.86 5.10 3.02
CA ALA A 133 -9.69 6.05 1.94
C ALA A 133 -10.66 7.24 2.06
N ALA A 134 -11.93 6.98 2.39
CA ALA A 134 -12.93 8.02 2.59
C ALA A 134 -12.56 8.97 3.75
N ARG A 135 -12.15 8.42 4.90
CA ARG A 135 -11.73 9.25 6.04
C ARG A 135 -10.47 10.07 5.75
N MET A 136 -9.51 9.49 5.03
CA MET A 136 -8.32 10.21 4.58
C MET A 136 -8.66 11.34 3.60
N GLU A 137 -9.60 11.11 2.68
CA GLU A 137 -10.09 12.14 1.76
C GLU A 137 -10.81 13.25 2.52
N ASP A 138 -11.73 12.91 3.44
CA ASP A 138 -12.47 13.88 4.27
C ASP A 138 -11.51 14.75 5.09
N GLN A 139 -10.41 14.18 5.59
CA GLN A 139 -9.46 14.88 6.45
C GLN A 139 -8.40 15.69 5.68
N TYR A 140 -7.97 15.23 4.51
CA TYR A 140 -6.78 15.77 3.82
C TYR A 140 -6.99 16.11 2.34
N GLY A 141 -8.10 15.70 1.73
CA GLY A 141 -8.38 15.86 0.30
C GLY A 141 -8.45 17.31 -0.16
N ASP A 142 -9.21 18.15 0.55
CA ASP A 142 -9.37 19.59 0.24
C ASP A 142 -8.04 20.38 0.29
N SER A 143 -7.05 19.84 1.01
CA SER A 143 -5.74 20.48 1.18
C SER A 143 -4.67 19.96 0.22
N ASP A 144 -5.06 19.09 -0.73
CA ASP A 144 -4.14 18.37 -1.63
C ASP A 144 -2.98 17.71 -0.86
N GLN A 145 -3.26 17.19 0.35
CA GLN A 145 -2.30 16.45 1.17
C GLN A 145 -2.44 14.94 1.02
N TYR A 146 -3.56 14.46 0.50
CA TYR A 146 -3.81 13.04 0.25
C TYR A 146 -4.17 12.82 -1.21
N PHE A 147 -3.45 11.91 -1.85
CA PHE A 147 -3.74 11.45 -3.20
C PHE A 147 -3.87 9.94 -3.19
N ARG A 148 -5.02 9.43 -3.61
CA ARG A 148 -5.24 7.99 -3.77
C ARG A 148 -5.42 7.62 -5.22
N PHE A 149 -4.60 6.67 -5.68
CA PHE A 149 -4.73 6.07 -7.00
C PHE A 149 -5.06 4.59 -6.84
N ASN A 150 -6.22 4.18 -7.35
CA ASN A 150 -6.72 2.81 -7.24
C ASN A 150 -7.63 2.50 -8.43
N VAL A 151 -7.35 1.40 -9.14
CA VAL A 151 -8.20 0.90 -10.22
C VAL A 151 -9.58 0.54 -9.64
N ASP A 152 -10.62 1.28 -10.00
CA ASP A 152 -11.95 1.18 -9.40
C ASP A 152 -12.94 0.36 -10.24
N ARG A 153 -12.56 0.02 -11.48
CA ARG A 153 -13.40 -0.73 -12.42
C ARG A 153 -12.63 -1.82 -13.18
N GLY A 154 -13.29 -2.95 -13.40
CA GLY A 154 -12.83 -4.03 -14.28
C GLY A 154 -11.96 -5.10 -13.63
N LEU A 155 -11.73 -5.02 -12.31
CA LEU A 155 -10.99 -6.01 -11.51
C LEU A 155 -11.86 -6.69 -10.44
N GLU A 156 -13.18 -6.55 -10.52
CA GLU A 156 -14.15 -7.02 -9.52
C GLU A 156 -14.19 -8.56 -9.39
N ASP A 157 -13.85 -9.27 -10.46
CA ASP A 157 -13.78 -10.73 -10.53
C ASP A 157 -12.35 -11.28 -10.37
N VAL A 158 -11.38 -10.44 -10.03
CA VAL A 158 -9.97 -10.83 -9.82
C VAL A 158 -9.74 -11.10 -8.34
N THR A 159 -9.34 -12.32 -8.00
CA THR A 159 -9.01 -12.73 -6.62
C THR A 159 -7.50 -12.74 -6.37
N LEU A 160 -7.10 -12.86 -5.10
CA LEU A 160 -5.68 -12.98 -4.71
C LEU A 160 -4.99 -14.22 -5.31
N SER A 161 -5.73 -15.25 -5.70
CA SER A 161 -5.19 -16.46 -6.34
C SER A 161 -5.13 -16.40 -7.86
N ASP A 162 -5.65 -15.35 -8.50
CA ASP A 162 -5.78 -15.26 -9.96
C ASP A 162 -4.50 -14.74 -10.63
N TRP A 163 -3.35 -15.34 -10.30
CA TRP A 163 -2.04 -14.93 -10.82
C TRP A 163 -1.95 -14.97 -12.36
N GLU A 164 -2.75 -15.82 -13.01
CA GLU A 164 -2.83 -15.96 -14.47
C GLU A 164 -3.52 -14.76 -15.15
N LYS A 165 -4.27 -13.94 -14.41
CA LYS A 165 -5.00 -12.77 -14.95
C LYS A 165 -4.12 -11.52 -15.12
N ALA A 166 -2.79 -11.65 -15.08
CA ALA A 166 -1.85 -10.54 -15.20
C ALA A 166 -2.09 -9.63 -16.42
N SER A 167 -2.48 -10.21 -17.57
CA SER A 167 -2.83 -9.43 -18.77
C SER A 167 -4.03 -8.50 -18.55
N LYS A 168 -5.09 -9.02 -17.92
CA LYS A 168 -6.30 -8.24 -17.56
C LYS A 168 -5.95 -7.11 -16.58
N ILE A 169 -5.19 -7.43 -15.52
CA ILE A 169 -4.72 -6.45 -14.53
C ILE A 169 -3.93 -5.33 -15.21
N SER A 170 -3.00 -5.67 -16.10
CA SER A 170 -2.20 -4.70 -16.85
C SER A 170 -3.05 -3.79 -17.74
N ALA A 171 -4.02 -4.35 -18.46
CA ALA A 171 -4.91 -3.59 -19.34
C ALA A 171 -5.75 -2.57 -18.56
N HIS A 172 -6.42 -2.99 -17.48
CA HIS A 172 -7.22 -2.08 -16.65
C HIS A 172 -6.36 -1.01 -15.96
N THR A 173 -5.17 -1.38 -15.47
CA THR A 173 -4.24 -0.42 -14.85
C THR A 173 -3.79 0.65 -15.84
N LYS A 174 -3.47 0.27 -17.09
CA LYS A 174 -3.07 1.24 -18.13
C LYS A 174 -4.21 2.21 -18.48
N ASN A 175 -5.44 1.72 -18.57
CA ASN A 175 -6.60 2.58 -18.80
C ASN A 175 -6.83 3.55 -17.64
N TYR A 176 -6.75 3.04 -16.41
CA TYR A 176 -6.85 3.85 -15.20
C TYR A 176 -5.80 4.97 -15.13
N ILE A 177 -4.54 4.69 -15.48
CA ILE A 177 -3.47 5.70 -15.52
C ILE A 177 -3.80 6.80 -16.54
N ARG A 178 -4.33 6.44 -17.72
CA ARG A 178 -4.74 7.42 -18.74
C ARG A 178 -5.89 8.30 -18.25
N GLU A 179 -6.91 7.69 -17.65
CA GLU A 179 -8.06 8.41 -17.07
C GLU A 179 -7.64 9.32 -15.91
N SER A 180 -6.65 8.89 -15.14
CA SER A 180 -6.16 9.59 -13.94
C SER A 180 -5.04 10.60 -14.22
N ARG A 181 -4.67 10.84 -15.49
CA ARG A 181 -3.52 11.69 -15.89
C ARG A 181 -3.53 13.05 -15.19
N ARG A 182 -4.68 13.73 -15.15
CA ARG A 182 -4.83 15.04 -14.49
C ARG A 182 -4.55 14.98 -12.98
N GLY A 183 -4.98 13.92 -12.31
CA GLY A 183 -4.74 13.71 -10.89
C GLY A 183 -3.27 13.42 -10.60
N ILE A 184 -2.63 12.58 -11.44
CA ILE A 184 -1.20 12.29 -11.36
C ILE A 184 -0.37 13.57 -11.58
N GLU A 185 -0.70 14.37 -12.59
CA GLU A 185 -0.05 15.66 -12.85
C GLU A 185 -0.26 16.66 -11.70
N ARG A 186 -1.43 16.64 -11.03
CA ARG A 186 -1.68 17.47 -9.83
C ARG A 186 -0.79 17.01 -8.67
N PHE A 187 -0.67 15.70 -8.44
CA PHE A 187 0.20 15.16 -7.41
C PHE A 187 1.67 15.50 -7.67
N VAL A 188 2.17 15.24 -8.89
CA VAL A 188 3.59 15.50 -9.23
C VAL A 188 3.93 16.97 -9.03
N ARG A 189 3.07 17.90 -9.46
CA ARG A 189 3.29 19.35 -9.22
C ARG A 189 3.34 19.71 -7.75
N HIS A 190 2.49 19.12 -6.90
CA HIS A 190 2.54 19.36 -5.46
C HIS A 190 3.77 18.76 -4.80
N TYR A 191 4.16 17.57 -5.24
CA TYR A 191 5.33 16.88 -4.73
C TYR A 191 6.62 17.63 -5.10
N THR A 192 6.82 17.96 -6.38
CA THR A 192 8.02 18.66 -6.86
C THR A 192 8.01 20.15 -6.52
N GLY A 193 6.85 20.81 -6.51
CA GLY A 193 6.73 22.20 -6.04
C GLY A 193 6.96 22.37 -4.53
N SER A 194 6.87 21.27 -3.77
CA SER A 194 7.32 21.23 -2.36
C SER A 194 8.81 20.89 -2.23
N VAL A 195 9.47 20.52 -3.33
CA VAL A 195 10.90 20.20 -3.46
C VAL A 195 11.54 21.25 -4.38
N GLU A 196 11.52 22.52 -4.00
CA GLU A 196 12.50 23.45 -4.56
C GLU A 196 13.83 23.22 -3.82
N VAL A 197 14.75 22.46 -4.43
CA VAL A 197 16.15 22.83 -4.74
C VAL A 197 16.75 21.73 -5.67
N HIS A 198 17.08 22.15 -6.91
CA HIS A 198 17.94 21.57 -7.95
C HIS A 198 17.77 20.07 -8.33
N ASP A 199 17.36 19.82 -9.59
CA ASP A 199 17.37 18.53 -10.31
C ASP A 199 16.16 17.57 -10.17
N ALA A 200 14.94 18.09 -10.09
CA ALA A 200 13.74 17.25 -10.27
C ALA A 200 13.47 16.99 -11.78
N PRO A 201 13.31 15.72 -12.23
CA PRO A 201 12.95 15.41 -13.60
C PRO A 201 11.55 15.92 -13.95
N THR A 202 11.37 16.30 -15.21
CA THR A 202 10.12 16.84 -15.73
C THR A 202 9.04 15.77 -15.81
N VAL A 203 7.77 16.20 -15.77
CA VAL A 203 6.60 15.31 -15.91
C VAL A 203 6.68 14.43 -17.17
N ALA A 204 7.24 14.96 -18.27
CA ALA A 204 7.44 14.24 -19.52
C ALA A 204 8.42 13.06 -19.39
N GLU A 205 9.48 13.21 -18.58
CA GLU A 205 10.47 12.16 -18.32
C GLU A 205 9.89 11.05 -17.44
N LEU A 206 8.99 11.38 -16.50
CA LEU A 206 8.33 10.41 -15.63
C LEU A 206 7.27 9.56 -16.35
N ILE A 207 6.64 10.09 -17.40
CA ILE A 207 5.57 9.41 -18.15
C ILE A 207 6.06 8.64 -19.37
N GLY A 208 7.36 8.70 -19.70
CA GLY A 208 7.96 7.94 -20.80
C GLY A 208 7.45 8.33 -22.20
N GLU A 209 6.96 9.56 -22.37
CA GLU A 209 6.62 10.11 -23.69
C GLU A 209 7.92 10.51 -24.41
N ASN A 210 8.60 9.53 -25.02
CA ASN A 210 9.71 9.80 -25.94
C ASN A 210 9.15 10.51 -27.19
N ASN A 211 9.37 11.83 -27.25
CA ASN A 211 9.27 12.61 -28.48
C ASN A 211 10.34 12.13 -29.46
N ASN A 212 9.99 11.14 -30.28
CA ASN A 212 10.74 10.85 -31.49
C ASN A 212 9.85 11.15 -32.69
N GLU A 213 9.53 12.43 -32.88
CA GLU A 213 9.11 12.95 -34.18
C GLU A 213 10.30 13.65 -34.84
N SER A 214 10.68 13.08 -35.98
CA SER A 214 11.31 13.72 -37.15
C SER A 214 12.77 14.21 -37.06
N ARG A 215 13.66 13.41 -37.66
CA ARG A 215 14.58 13.91 -38.69
C ARG A 215 14.59 12.94 -39.87
N SER A 216 14.03 13.43 -40.98
CA SER A 216 14.24 13.11 -42.41
C SER A 216 14.66 11.68 -42.79
#